data_AF-A0A7V9AU86-F1
#
_entry.id   AF-A0A7V9AU86-F1
#
_cell.length_a   1.000
_cell.length_b   1.000
_cell.length_c   1.000
_cell.angle_alpha   90.00
_cell.angle_beta   90.00
_cell.angle_gamma   90.00
#
_symmetry.space_group_name_H-M   'P 1'
#
loop_
_entity.id
_entity.type
_entity.pdbx_description
1 polymer ?
#
loop_
_entity_poly.entity_id
_entity_poly.type
_entity_poly.pdbx_seq_one_letter_code
_entity_poly.pdbx_strand_id
1 'polypeptide(L)' 'METVSLTIDGRQVTVEKGRTVLQAAIECGVKVPYYCYHPGISIDGSCRVCIVKIEKMPKL' A
#
# COMPACT_ATOMS: atom_id res chain seq x y z
N MET A 1 4.92 -10.86 -16.56
CA MET A 1 4.66 -9.89 -15.48
C MET A 1 3.16 -9.96 -15.21
N GLU A 2 2.76 -10.40 -14.02
CA GLU A 2 1.35 -10.54 -13.65
C GLU A 2 0.92 -9.28 -12.91
N THR A 3 -0.15 -8.64 -13.36
CA THR A 3 -0.70 -7.42 -12.76
C THR A 3 -1.99 -7.73 -12.01
N VAL A 4 -2.24 -6.97 -10.94
CA VAL A 4 -3.49 -7.03 -10.17
C VAL A 4 -4.19 -5.67 -10.22
N SER A 5 -5.50 -5.69 -10.42
CA SER A 5 -6.34 -4.50 -10.35
C SER A 5 -7.04 -4.43 -9.00
N LEU A 6 -6.97 -3.27 -8.35
CA LEU A 6 -7.65 -2.99 -7.09
C LEU A 6 -8.20 -1.56 -7.08
N THR A 7 -8.95 -1.22 -6.03
CA THR A 7 -9.49 0.13 -5.83
C THR A 7 -8.86 0.73 -4.59
N ILE A 8 -8.26 1.92 -4.72
CA ILE A 8 -7.71 2.71 -3.60
C ILE A 8 -8.45 4.04 -3.56
N ASP A 9 -9.11 4.36 -2.44
CA ASP A 9 -9.91 5.58 -2.26
C ASP A 9 -10.89 5.86 -3.42
N GLY A 10 -11.56 4.81 -3.91
CA GLY A 10 -12.51 4.89 -5.02
C GLY A 10 -11.88 4.99 -6.41
N ARG A 11 -10.55 5.02 -6.52
CA ARG A 11 -9.83 5.04 -7.80
C ARG A 11 -9.41 3.64 -8.19
N GLN A 12 -9.74 3.23 -9.41
CA GLN A 12 -9.29 1.96 -9.96
C GLN A 12 -7.81 2.08 -10.36
N VAL A 13 -7.00 1.15 -9.87
CA VAL A 13 -5.56 1.11 -10.12
C VAL A 13 -5.12 -0.29 -10.51
N THR A 14 -4.07 -0.38 -11.33
CA THR A 14 -3.45 -1.63 -11.74
C THR A 14 -1.97 -1.57 -11.42
N VAL A 15 -1.49 -2.53 -10.64
CA VAL A 15 -0.10 -2.60 -10.17
C VAL A 15 0.47 -4.01 -10.39
N GLU A 16 1.79 -4.13 -10.36
CA GLU A 16 2.44 -5.44 -10.41
C GLU A 16 2.06 -6.29 -9.20
N LYS A 17 1.81 -7.58 -9.42
CA LYS A 17 1.60 -8.52 -8.33
C LYS A 17 2.86 -8.62 -7.47
N GLY A 18 2.66 -8.67 -6.15
CA GLY A 18 3.75 -8.72 -5.16
C GLY A 18 4.06 -7.37 -4.52
N ARG A 19 3.47 -6.27 -5.01
CA ARG A 19 3.52 -4.97 -4.34
C ARG A 19 2.69 -4.98 -3.06
N THR A 20 3.19 -4.28 -2.05
CA THR A 20 2.42 -3.98 -0.83
C THR A 20 1.38 -2.89 -1.10
N VAL A 21 0.37 -2.78 -0.24
CA VAL A 21 -0.64 -1.71 -0.34
C VAL A 21 0.00 -0.32 -0.29
N LEU A 22 1.05 -0.14 0.53
CA LEU A 22 1.80 1.12 0.59
C LEU A 22 2.49 1.45 -0.74
N GLN A 23 3.17 0.47 -1.34
CA GLN A 23 3.80 0.66 -2.65
C GLN A 23 2.78 0.99 -3.74
N ALA A 24 1.68 0.24 -3.78
CA ALA A 24 0.61 0.48 -4.75
C ALA A 24 0.02 1.91 -4.60
N ALA A 25 -0.17 2.38 -3.37
CA ALA A 25 -0.62 3.73 -3.10
C ALA A 25 0.37 4.79 -3.60
N ILE A 26 1.67 4.64 -3.30
CA ILE A 26 2.73 5.57 -3.72
C ILE A 26 2.84 5.62 -5.26
N GLU A 27 2.85 4.45 -5.92
CA GLU A 27 2.93 4.34 -7.38
C GLU A 27 1.73 5.01 -8.08
N CYS A 28 0.56 5.00 -7.44
CA CYS A 28 -0.67 5.60 -7.96
C CYS A 28 -0.89 7.04 -7.49
N GLY A 29 0.08 7.66 -6.82
CA GLY A 29 0.02 9.04 -6.35
C GLY A 29 -0.93 9.27 -5.15
N VAL A 30 -1.31 8.21 -4.44
CA VAL A 30 -2.08 8.28 -3.19
C VAL A 30 -1.10 8.52 -2.05
N LYS A 31 -1.28 9.64 -1.34
CA LYS A 31 -0.39 10.03 -0.23
C LYS A 31 -0.75 9.27 1.03
N VAL A 32 0.10 8.29 1.39
CA VAL A 32 0.06 7.60 2.68
C VAL A 32 1.29 7.99 3.48
N PRO A 33 1.17 8.49 4.72
CA PRO A 33 2.34 8.83 5.53
C PRO A 33 3.09 7.56 5.97
N TYR A 34 4.42 7.59 5.91
CA TYR A 34 5.29 6.52 6.37
C TYR A 34 6.60 7.09 6.90
N TYR A 35 7.17 6.46 7.93
CA TYR A 35 8.50 6.77 8.46
C TYR A 35 9.46 5.59 8.36
N CYS A 36 8.99 4.37 8.68
CA CYS A 36 9.83 3.17 8.72
C CYS A 36 9.90 2.42 7.37
N TYR A 37 9.44 3.01 6.27
CA TYR A 37 9.48 2.40 4.94
C TYR A 37 10.50 3.11 4.04
N HIS A 38 11.41 2.34 3.45
CA HIS A 38 12.32 2.81 2.43
C HIS A 38 12.69 1.65 1.49
N PRO A 39 12.73 1.84 0.15
CA PRO A 39 12.88 0.75 -0.82
C PRO A 39 14.24 0.03 -0.75
N GLY A 40 15.26 0.66 -0.16
CA GLY A 40 16.61 0.09 0.01
C GLY A 40 16.84 -0.68 1.31
N ILE A 41 15.84 -0.84 2.18
CA ILE A 41 15.95 -1.57 3.46
C ILE A 41 14.77 -2.50 3.68
N SER A 42 14.92 -3.45 4.60
CA SER A 42 13.84 -4.35 5.01
C SER A 42 12.67 -3.60 5.66
N ILE A 43 11.47 -4.16 5.53
CA ILE A 43 10.23 -3.59 6.08
C ILE A 43 10.17 -3.84 7.59
N ASP A 44 10.11 -2.77 8.37
CA ASP A 44 10.14 -2.83 9.84
C ASP A 44 8.74 -2.76 10.51
N GLY A 45 7.90 -1.82 10.07
CA GLY A 45 6.52 -1.69 10.56
C GLY A 45 6.33 -1.04 11.94
N SER A 46 7.39 -0.45 12.54
CA SER A 46 7.31 0.21 13.85
C SER A 46 6.46 1.49 13.87
N CYS A 47 6.46 2.28 12.79
CA CYS A 47 5.87 3.62 12.84
C CYS A 47 4.34 3.64 12.88
N ARG A 48 3.68 2.58 12.41
CA ARG A 48 2.21 2.41 12.37
C ARG A 48 1.40 3.57 11.75
N VAL A 49 2.04 4.54 11.10
CA VAL A 49 1.33 5.68 10.47
C VAL A 49 0.69 5.34 9.13
N CYS A 50 1.15 4.28 8.46
CA CYS A 50 0.61 3.82 7.17
C CYS A 50 -0.58 2.84 7.33
N ILE A 51 -1.25 2.84 8.49
CA ILE A 51 -2.43 1.98 8.71
C ILE A 51 -3.56 2.47 7.81
N VAL A 52 -4.18 1.53 7.09
CA VAL A 52 -5.31 1.78 6.21
C VAL A 52 -6.44 0.81 6.52
N LYS A 53 -7.67 1.18 6.15
CA LYS A 53 -8.83 0.30 6.25
C LYS A 53 -9.00 -0.46 4.95
N ILE A 54 -9.16 -1.78 5.04
CA ILE A 54 -9.49 -2.63 3.90
C ILE A 54 -10.94 -3.09 4.06
N GLU A 55 -11.74 -2.93 3.01
CA GLU A 55 -13.13 -3.41 3.02
C GLU A 55 -13.18 -4.94 3.20
N LYS A 56 -14.11 -5.41 4.03
CA LYS A 56 -14.28 -6.85 4.36
C LYS A 56 -13.12 -7.50 5.12
N MET A 57 -12.13 -6.74 5.57
CA MET A 57 -11.17 -7.20 6.58
C MET A 57 -11.56 -6.68 7.97
N PRO A 58 -11.41 -7.49 9.03
CA PRO A 58 -11.57 -7.00 10.39
C PRO A 58 -10.57 -5.87 10.65
N LYS A 59 -10.93 -4.91 11.52
CA LYS A 59 -10.01 -3.85 11.91
C LYS A 59 -8.77 -4.46 12.57
N LEU A 60 -7.60 -3.97 12.16
CA LEU A 60 -6.32 -4.14 12.86
C LEU A 60 -6.27 -3.24 14.09
#